data_AF-A0A0R2RVE0-F1
#
_entry.id   AF-A0A0R2RVE0-F1
#
_cell.length_a   1.000
_cell.length_b   1.000
_cell.length_c   1.000
_cell.angle_alpha   90.00
_cell.angle_beta   90.00
_cell.angle_gamma   90.00
#
_symmetry.space_group_name_H-M   'P 1'
#
loop_
_entity.id
_entity.type
_entity.pdbx_description
1 polymer ?
#
loop_
_entity_poly.entity_id
_entity_poly.type
_entity_poly.pdbx_seq_one_letter_code
_entity_poly.pdbx_strand_id
1 'polypeptide(L)'
;MWHFLLLCVFFYSGFGQAQVGIGTASPDPSALLDLEAEDRGLLLPRVQLISRAAQGLSHRFVPTNGLMVYNQNASLDHGVGVYYYDGSLWQRLTREGQHPRWSYLGQGIGYGQGPVYIGTSSSSNHDLWLSRRIIDWDNSAYYIDPGAVSHINELSLDSGSRSDLSLYWGQDQTGFYSPEDHQLSYVADGIEVLRINDQGALGLKTPDPLADLDVHGSVKLGVTGTVLSGMHLLEWPIEVPAGSQGTIIQTTINTAVLAAQGIPLSAYVNSMVLGQAGAQVALTQQWMDQEGYHCILQLNATVSVAFSLQLKIIALY
;
A
#
# COMPACT_ATOMS: atom_id res chain seq x y z
N MET A 1 94.34 63.47 38.84
CA MET A 1 93.21 63.37 39.80
C MET A 1 91.94 63.10 39.00
N TRP A 2 91.33 61.92 39.22
CA TRP A 2 89.90 61.54 39.10
C TRP A 2 89.12 61.98 37.84
N HIS A 3 88.46 61.15 37.01
CA HIS A 3 87.42 60.14 37.29
C HIS A 3 87.31 59.17 36.07
N PHE A 4 87.28 57.85 36.26
CA PHE A 4 86.08 56.99 36.23
C PHE A 4 85.29 56.98 34.91
N LEU A 5 85.45 55.92 34.09
CA LEU A 5 84.35 55.38 33.31
C LEU A 5 84.47 53.85 33.27
N LEU A 6 83.76 53.21 34.19
CA LEU A 6 83.64 51.77 34.32
C LEU A 6 82.70 51.29 33.20
N LEU A 7 83.26 50.78 32.10
CA LEU A 7 82.47 50.19 31.02
C LEU A 7 82.00 48.80 31.48
N CYS A 8 80.80 48.75 32.05
CA CYS A 8 80.06 47.51 32.28
C CYS A 8 79.74 46.85 30.92
N VAL A 9 80.61 45.95 30.47
CA VAL A 9 80.26 45.01 29.39
C VAL A 9 79.35 43.96 29.99
N PHE A 10 78.04 44.20 29.89
CA PHE A 10 77.02 43.17 30.06
C PHE A 10 77.28 42.08 29.02
N PHE A 11 77.73 40.91 29.46
CA PHE A 11 77.56 39.68 28.69
C PHE A 11 76.05 39.41 28.61
N TYR A 12 75.42 39.88 27.54
CA TYR A 12 74.07 39.49 27.19
C TYR A 12 74.12 38.02 26.80
N SER A 13 73.90 37.13 27.76
CA SER A 13 73.65 35.72 27.50
C SER A 13 72.28 35.61 26.84
N GLY A 14 72.26 35.75 25.51
CA GLY A 14 71.06 35.53 24.72
C GLY A 14 70.55 34.11 24.97
N PHE A 15 69.28 34.00 25.34
CA PHE A 15 68.57 32.73 25.43
C PHE A 15 68.55 32.08 24.04
N GLY A 16 69.43 31.11 23.81
CA GLY A 16 69.31 30.22 22.65
C GLY A 16 68.01 29.43 22.80
N GLN A 17 67.05 29.68 21.92
CA GLN A 17 65.82 28.88 21.86
C GLN A 17 66.22 27.44 21.49
N ALA A 18 65.78 26.45 22.28
CA ALA A 18 66.09 25.03 22.05
C ALA A 18 65.26 24.38 20.93
N GLN A 19 64.51 25.18 20.17
CA GLN A 19 63.70 24.74 19.05
C GLN A 19 64.56 24.47 17.82
N VAL A 20 64.25 23.38 17.10
CA VAL A 20 64.93 23.03 15.86
C VAL A 20 64.12 23.58 14.70
N GLY A 21 64.64 24.59 14.02
CA GLY A 21 64.13 25.03 12.72
C GLY A 21 64.92 24.38 11.59
N ILE A 22 64.24 23.75 10.63
CA ILE A 22 64.86 23.32 9.38
C ILE A 22 64.15 24.03 8.24
N GLY A 23 64.89 24.87 7.52
CA GLY A 23 64.36 25.69 6.44
C GLY A 23 63.69 27.00 6.89
N THR A 24 63.59 27.24 8.21
CA THR A 24 63.13 28.50 8.79
C THR A 24 64.09 29.02 9.85
N ALA A 25 64.31 30.34 9.88
CA ALA A 25 65.09 31.03 10.91
C ALA A 25 64.23 31.49 12.09
N SER A 26 62.90 31.36 11.99
CA SER A 26 61.94 31.74 13.03
C SER A 26 60.91 30.63 13.21
N PRO A 27 61.31 29.48 13.81
CA PRO A 27 60.38 28.40 14.12
C PRO A 27 59.18 28.90 14.91
N ASP A 28 58.01 28.34 14.63
CA ASP A 28 56.80 28.63 15.39
C ASP A 28 57.05 28.39 16.90
N PRO A 29 56.75 29.35 17.80
CA PRO A 29 57.02 29.22 19.24
C PRO A 29 56.31 28.03 19.91
N SER A 30 55.29 27.45 19.26
CA SER A 30 54.59 26.26 19.74
C SER A 30 55.23 24.94 19.29
N ALA A 31 56.25 24.98 18.43
CA ALA A 31 56.89 23.80 17.84
C ALA A 31 58.28 23.51 18.42
N LEU A 32 58.52 22.26 18.82
CA LEU A 32 59.88 21.80 19.15
C LEU A 32 60.73 21.58 17.88
N LEU A 33 60.08 21.19 16.78
CA LEU A 33 60.66 21.02 15.45
C LEU A 33 59.73 21.68 14.44
N ASP A 34 60.23 22.67 13.70
CA ASP A 34 59.51 23.32 12.61
C ASP A 34 60.24 23.12 11.28
N LEU A 35 59.50 22.69 10.26
CA LEU A 35 60.03 22.32 8.95
C LEU A 35 59.35 23.18 7.88
N GLU A 36 60.09 24.12 7.30
CA GLU A 36 59.58 25.02 6.25
C GLU A 36 60.31 24.74 4.93
N ALA A 37 59.57 24.38 3.88
CA ALA A 37 60.10 24.20 2.53
C ALA A 37 58.97 24.34 1.50
N GLU A 38 59.28 24.91 0.32
CA GLU A 38 58.30 25.05 -0.78
C GLU A 38 58.18 23.77 -1.62
N ASP A 39 59.27 22.99 -1.73
CA ASP A 39 59.42 21.90 -2.70
C ASP A 39 59.83 20.55 -2.09
N ARG A 40 59.95 20.47 -0.76
CA ARG A 40 60.45 19.30 -0.01
C ARG A 40 59.63 19.10 1.27
N GLY A 41 59.77 17.93 1.90
CA GLY A 41 59.01 17.58 3.10
C GLY A 41 59.70 16.55 3.98
N LEU A 42 59.01 16.10 5.02
CA LEU A 42 59.52 15.11 5.96
C LEU A 42 59.39 13.69 5.40
N LEU A 43 60.53 13.00 5.25
CA LEU A 43 60.54 11.57 4.98
C LEU A 43 60.65 10.77 6.28
N LEU A 44 59.56 10.10 6.66
CA LEU A 44 59.54 9.22 7.83
C LEU A 44 60.41 7.96 7.62
N PRO A 45 60.93 7.34 8.71
CA PRO A 45 61.65 6.08 8.62
C PRO A 45 60.82 5.01 7.88
N ARG A 46 61.42 4.39 6.86
CA ARG A 46 60.79 3.35 6.04
C ARG A 46 61.08 1.97 6.64
N VAL A 47 60.03 1.23 6.97
CA VAL A 47 60.11 -0.04 7.70
C VAL A 47 59.22 -1.11 7.06
N GLN A 48 59.49 -2.38 7.36
CA GLN A 48 58.65 -3.52 6.98
C GLN A 48 57.94 -4.04 8.23
N LEU A 49 56.72 -3.57 8.52
CA LEU A 49 55.96 -4.05 9.67
C LEU A 49 55.46 -5.47 9.39
N ILE A 50 55.77 -6.42 10.27
CA ILE A 50 55.36 -7.83 10.12
C ILE A 50 53.89 -8.01 10.55
N SER A 51 53.46 -7.27 11.58
CA SER A 51 52.11 -7.34 12.15
C SER A 51 51.76 -6.00 12.81
N ARG A 52 50.47 -5.67 12.87
CA ARG A 52 50.00 -4.48 13.58
C ARG A 52 50.18 -4.59 15.10
N ALA A 53 50.22 -5.81 15.63
CA ALA A 53 50.48 -6.09 17.04
C ALA A 53 51.97 -6.25 17.36
N ALA A 54 52.87 -5.96 16.41
CA ALA A 54 54.30 -6.06 16.65
C ALA A 54 54.73 -5.05 17.73
N GLN A 55 55.30 -5.56 18.83
CA GLN A 55 55.82 -4.77 19.94
C GLN A 55 57.14 -4.04 19.63
N GLY A 56 57.46 -3.80 18.34
CA GLY A 56 58.74 -3.26 17.90
C GLY A 56 58.88 -3.19 16.39
N LEU A 57 59.66 -2.20 15.93
CA LEU A 57 60.24 -2.17 14.57
C LEU A 57 61.37 -3.22 14.42
N SER A 58 61.92 -3.65 15.54
CA SER A 58 62.91 -4.71 15.68
C SER A 58 62.74 -5.37 17.06
N HIS A 59 63.38 -6.51 17.30
CA HIS A 59 63.37 -7.19 18.61
C HIS A 59 64.07 -6.40 19.73
N ARG A 60 64.73 -5.27 19.40
CA ARG A 60 65.60 -4.53 20.32
C ARG A 60 64.92 -3.37 21.04
N PHE A 61 63.81 -2.85 20.50
CA PHE A 61 63.18 -1.63 21.02
C PHE A 61 61.66 -1.76 21.01
N VAL A 62 61.03 -1.36 22.12
CA VAL A 62 59.58 -1.22 22.25
C VAL A 62 59.17 0.16 21.73
N PRO A 63 58.19 0.27 20.82
CA PRO A 63 57.78 1.54 20.23
C PRO A 63 57.03 2.35 21.28
N THR A 64 57.32 3.64 21.35
CA THR A 64 56.60 4.58 22.22
C THR A 64 55.30 5.02 21.54
N ASN A 65 54.27 5.31 22.32
CA ASN A 65 53.02 5.88 21.81
C ASN A 65 53.30 7.16 21.00
N GLY A 66 52.68 7.28 19.82
CA GLY A 66 52.89 8.38 18.88
C GLY A 66 54.07 8.20 17.93
N LEU A 67 54.86 7.12 18.03
CA LEU A 67 55.97 6.86 17.09
C LEU A 67 55.42 6.66 15.67
N MET A 68 55.90 7.45 14.71
CA MET A 68 55.45 7.42 13.31
C MET A 68 56.49 6.79 12.37
N VAL A 69 56.02 5.97 11.43
CA VAL A 69 56.83 5.31 10.40
C VAL A 69 56.09 5.19 9.08
N TYR A 70 56.82 4.97 7.99
CA TYR A 70 56.25 4.59 6.70
C TYR A 70 56.41 3.06 6.49
N ASN A 71 55.31 2.32 6.55
CA ASN A 71 55.30 0.88 6.29
C ASN A 71 55.37 0.57 4.79
N GLN A 72 56.28 -0.31 4.41
CA GLN A 72 56.47 -0.81 3.05
C GLN A 72 55.90 -2.22 2.82
N ASN A 73 55.43 -2.90 3.88
CA ASN A 73 54.87 -4.24 3.74
C ASN A 73 53.45 -4.17 3.17
N ALA A 74 53.31 -4.50 1.88
CA ALA A 74 52.01 -4.52 1.19
C ALA A 74 51.06 -5.62 1.71
N SER A 75 51.60 -6.67 2.32
CA SER A 75 50.83 -7.79 2.87
C SER A 75 50.34 -7.55 4.31
N LEU A 76 50.74 -6.45 4.95
CA LEU A 76 50.22 -6.06 6.26
C LEU A 76 48.73 -5.70 6.12
N ASP A 77 47.95 -5.97 7.16
CA ASP A 77 46.60 -5.41 7.28
C ASP A 77 46.61 -3.87 7.15
N HIS A 78 45.77 -3.35 6.26
CA HIS A 78 45.74 -1.97 5.73
C HIS A 78 46.94 -1.53 4.85
N GLY A 79 47.88 -2.43 4.55
CA GLY A 79 48.89 -2.30 3.49
C GLY A 79 49.99 -1.25 3.70
N VAL A 80 50.48 -0.71 2.58
CA VAL A 80 51.52 0.34 2.57
C VAL A 80 50.92 1.68 3.04
N GLY A 81 51.68 2.44 3.83
CA GLY A 81 51.28 3.78 4.25
C GLY A 81 52.01 4.30 5.48
N VAL A 82 51.56 5.46 5.98
CA VAL A 82 52.03 6.02 7.25
C VAL A 82 51.31 5.34 8.40
N TYR A 83 52.06 4.89 9.40
CA TYR A 83 51.53 4.28 10.61
C TYR A 83 52.04 5.03 11.83
N TYR A 84 51.22 5.09 12.88
CA TYR A 84 51.65 5.48 14.23
C TYR A 84 51.36 4.35 15.21
N TYR A 85 52.17 4.23 16.26
CA TYR A 85 51.90 3.30 17.35
C TYR A 85 50.98 3.96 18.38
N ASP A 86 49.82 3.37 18.68
CA ASP A 86 48.84 3.94 19.62
C ASP A 86 49.07 3.54 21.09
N GLY A 87 50.16 2.81 21.36
CA GLY A 87 50.46 2.20 22.66
C GLY A 87 50.19 0.68 22.70
N SER A 88 49.39 0.15 21.77
CA SER A 88 49.05 -1.28 21.66
C SER A 88 49.24 -1.83 20.25
N LEU A 89 48.85 -1.08 19.22
CA LEU A 89 48.86 -1.49 17.83
C LEU A 89 49.44 -0.39 16.94
N TRP A 90 50.00 -0.81 15.81
CA TRP A 90 50.28 0.07 14.68
C TRP A 90 48.97 0.39 13.96
N GLN A 91 48.59 1.66 14.00
CA GLN A 91 47.43 2.23 13.32
C GLN A 91 47.86 2.95 12.06
N ARG A 92 47.22 2.64 10.93
CA ARG A 92 47.45 3.36 9.69
C ARG A 92 46.80 4.73 9.79
N LEU A 93 47.55 5.80 9.51
CA LEU A 93 46.94 7.08 9.20
C LEU A 93 46.26 6.96 7.83
N THR A 94 44.92 6.97 7.86
CA THR A 94 44.09 6.94 6.66
C THR A 94 43.21 8.18 6.64
N ARG A 95 42.78 8.56 5.44
CA ARG A 95 41.79 9.63 5.27
C ARG A 95 40.45 9.17 5.83
N GLU A 96 39.82 10.01 6.65
CA GLU A 96 38.42 9.83 7.06
C GLU A 96 37.55 9.71 5.80
N GLY A 97 36.79 8.62 5.68
CA GLY A 97 35.98 8.29 4.50
C GLY A 97 36.41 7.05 3.70
N GLN A 98 37.53 6.39 4.04
CA GLN A 98 37.93 5.12 3.42
C GLN A 98 37.29 3.88 4.07
N HIS A 99 36.50 4.03 5.14
CA HIS A 99 35.71 2.94 5.70
C HIS A 99 34.25 3.08 5.27
N PRO A 100 33.64 2.03 4.69
CA PRO A 100 32.23 2.04 4.27
C PRO A 100 31.36 1.85 5.51
N ARG A 101 31.34 2.83 6.41
CA ARG A 101 30.36 2.89 7.49
C ARG A 101 29.35 3.96 7.14
N TRP A 102 28.12 3.70 7.54
CA TRP A 102 26.99 4.63 7.50
C TRP A 102 27.47 6.07 7.69
N SER A 103 27.42 6.84 6.61
CA SER A 103 27.91 8.22 6.57
C SER A 103 26.75 9.15 6.29
N TYR A 104 26.76 10.32 6.92
CA TYR A 104 25.75 11.34 6.68
C TYR A 104 26.02 12.04 5.35
N LEU A 105 25.09 11.93 4.41
CA LEU A 105 25.22 12.41 3.02
C LEU A 105 24.52 13.75 2.78
N GLY A 106 24.23 14.50 3.85
CA GLY A 106 23.52 15.79 3.80
C GLY A 106 22.00 15.68 3.73
N GLN A 107 21.44 14.55 3.28
CA GLN A 107 19.98 14.29 3.25
C GLN A 107 19.57 12.92 3.82
N GLY A 108 20.51 12.19 4.41
CA GLY A 108 20.27 10.84 4.89
C GLY A 108 21.56 10.17 5.34
N ILE A 109 21.46 8.90 5.72
CA ILE A 109 22.61 8.08 6.11
C ILE A 109 22.74 6.97 5.08
N GLY A 110 23.88 6.87 4.40
CA GLY A 110 24.08 5.89 3.32
C GLY A 110 25.34 5.03 3.47
N TYR A 111 25.30 3.84 2.87
CA TYR A 111 26.46 2.95 2.70
C TYR A 111 26.97 3.04 1.25
N GLY A 112 28.13 3.67 1.04
CA GLY A 112 28.58 4.12 -0.28
C GLY A 112 28.89 3.06 -1.36
N GLN A 113 28.77 1.76 -1.08
CA GLN A 113 29.03 0.65 -2.04
C GLN A 113 28.17 -0.62 -1.77
N GLY A 114 26.96 -0.50 -1.21
CA GLY A 114 26.12 -1.63 -0.80
C GLY A 114 24.66 -1.42 -1.16
N PRO A 115 23.81 -2.47 -1.12
CA PRO A 115 22.43 -2.42 -1.64
C PRO A 115 21.45 -1.62 -0.76
N VAL A 116 21.92 -0.95 0.30
CA VAL A 116 21.06 -0.29 1.29
C VAL A 116 21.28 1.22 1.27
N TYR A 117 20.26 1.94 0.81
CA TYR A 117 20.16 3.40 0.84
C TYR A 117 19.08 3.79 1.86
N ILE A 118 19.41 4.65 2.83
CA ILE A 118 18.41 5.35 3.65
C ILE A 118 18.46 6.82 3.23
N GLY A 119 17.78 7.09 2.10
CA GLY A 119 17.57 8.39 1.44
C GLY A 119 18.82 9.06 0.84
N THR A 120 18.96 9.10 -0.50
CA THR A 120 20.02 9.91 -1.17
C THR A 120 19.61 10.71 -2.42
N SER A 121 18.38 10.61 -2.99
CA SER A 121 17.75 11.67 -3.81
C SER A 121 16.25 11.44 -4.13
N SER A 122 15.53 12.48 -4.55
CA SER A 122 14.05 12.57 -4.70
C SER A 122 13.44 11.93 -5.96
N SER A 123 14.19 11.15 -6.74
CA SER A 123 13.66 10.38 -7.88
C SER A 123 13.57 8.86 -7.61
N SER A 124 13.96 8.41 -6.41
CA SER A 124 13.88 7.02 -6.01
C SER A 124 12.88 6.87 -4.85
N ASN A 125 11.79 6.17 -5.10
CA ASN A 125 10.72 5.84 -4.17
C ASN A 125 11.22 4.84 -3.10
N HIS A 126 12.09 5.25 -2.18
CA HIS A 126 12.74 4.36 -1.22
C HIS A 126 12.31 4.63 0.23
N ASP A 127 11.56 3.69 0.79
CA ASP A 127 11.06 3.70 2.18
C ASP A 127 12.12 3.27 3.22
N LEU A 128 11.95 3.73 4.45
CA LEU A 128 12.81 3.44 5.61
C LEU A 128 12.46 2.09 6.26
N TRP A 129 13.36 1.10 6.19
CA TRP A 129 13.22 -0.16 6.92
C TRP A 129 13.97 -0.12 8.27
N LEU A 130 13.23 -0.17 9.39
CA LEU A 130 13.76 -0.42 10.73
C LEU A 130 13.51 -1.87 11.15
N SER A 131 14.54 -2.56 11.67
CA SER A 131 14.46 -3.94 12.14
C SER A 131 13.54 -4.07 13.38
N ARG A 132 12.21 -4.06 13.14
CA ARG A 132 11.10 -4.76 13.86
C ARG A 132 9.68 -4.20 13.59
N ARG A 133 9.46 -3.19 12.72
CA ARG A 133 8.10 -2.68 12.38
C ARG A 133 8.14 -2.12 10.97
N ILE A 134 7.18 -2.50 10.12
CA ILE A 134 7.26 -2.23 8.68
C ILE A 134 6.35 -1.06 8.22
N ILE A 135 5.22 -0.68 8.86
CA ILE A 135 4.35 0.39 8.32
C ILE A 135 3.62 1.24 9.42
N ASP A 136 3.72 2.58 9.27
CA ASP A 136 3.06 3.78 9.88
C ASP A 136 3.57 4.44 11.20
N TRP A 137 3.50 5.78 11.26
CA TRP A 137 4.66 6.68 11.32
C TRP A 137 4.54 7.85 12.33
N ASP A 138 3.59 7.81 13.29
CA ASP A 138 3.51 8.80 14.39
C ASP A 138 2.87 8.30 15.71
N ASN A 139 2.29 7.09 15.74
CA ASN A 139 1.59 6.55 16.91
C ASN A 139 1.97 5.09 17.20
N SER A 140 2.21 4.79 18.49
CA SER A 140 2.61 3.46 18.99
C SER A 140 1.58 2.33 18.79
N ALA A 141 0.36 2.63 18.32
CA ALA A 141 -0.75 1.68 18.22
C ALA A 141 -1.00 1.08 16.82
N TYR A 142 -0.40 1.62 15.76
CA TYR A 142 -0.66 1.19 14.37
C TYR A 142 0.62 0.64 13.75
N TYR A 143 0.68 -0.68 13.58
CA TYR A 143 1.77 -1.37 12.88
C TYR A 143 1.23 -2.66 12.26
N ILE A 144 1.87 -3.09 11.17
CA ILE A 144 1.62 -4.40 10.58
C ILE A 144 2.53 -5.43 11.25
N ASP A 145 1.92 -6.40 11.94
CA ASP A 145 2.56 -7.55 12.57
C ASP A 145 2.17 -8.84 11.84
N PRO A 146 3.10 -9.54 11.17
CA PRO A 146 2.81 -10.80 10.50
C PRO A 146 2.58 -11.98 11.46
N GLY A 147 2.93 -11.84 12.75
CA GLY A 147 2.74 -12.84 13.80
C GLY A 147 1.60 -12.51 14.77
N ALA A 148 0.92 -11.37 14.59
CA ALA A 148 -0.20 -10.93 15.42
C ALA A 148 -1.29 -10.24 14.58
N VAL A 149 -2.30 -9.68 15.23
CA VAL A 149 -3.34 -8.90 14.56
C VAL A 149 -2.80 -7.51 14.24
N SER A 150 -2.90 -7.10 12.98
CA SER A 150 -2.56 -5.75 12.52
C SER A 150 -3.80 -4.88 12.50
N HIS A 151 -3.70 -3.66 13.04
CA HIS A 151 -4.75 -2.65 12.95
C HIS A 151 -4.30 -1.57 11.96
N ILE A 152 -5.10 -1.36 10.91
CA ILE A 152 -4.90 -0.31 9.92
C ILE A 152 -6.05 0.69 10.10
N ASN A 153 -5.74 1.98 10.18
CA ASN A 153 -6.75 3.02 10.36
C ASN A 153 -7.49 3.28 9.04
N GLU A 154 -6.75 3.59 7.97
CA GLU A 154 -7.27 3.74 6.61
C GLU A 154 -6.49 2.87 5.62
N LEU A 155 -7.23 2.28 4.67
CA LEU A 155 -6.68 1.59 3.51
C LEU A 155 -7.25 2.22 2.25
N SER A 156 -6.39 2.85 1.45
CA SER A 156 -6.74 3.34 0.11
C SER A 156 -6.10 2.42 -0.92
N LEU A 157 -6.91 1.97 -1.87
CA LEU A 157 -6.50 1.11 -2.97
C LEU A 157 -6.89 1.81 -4.28
N ASP A 158 -6.18 1.51 -5.36
CA ASP A 158 -6.51 1.99 -6.69
C ASP A 158 -7.74 1.27 -7.28
N SER A 159 -8.30 1.88 -8.32
CA SER A 159 -9.30 1.23 -9.17
C SER A 159 -8.71 -0.03 -9.78
N GLY A 160 -9.54 -1.06 -9.94
CA GLY A 160 -9.13 -2.34 -10.48
C GLY A 160 -10.07 -2.86 -11.54
N SER A 161 -9.91 -4.13 -11.88
CA SER A 161 -10.75 -4.85 -12.82
C SER A 161 -10.90 -6.31 -12.39
N ARG A 162 -11.71 -7.10 -13.11
CA ARG A 162 -11.83 -8.55 -12.83
C ARG A 162 -10.51 -9.32 -13.01
N SER A 163 -9.55 -8.77 -13.75
CA SER A 163 -8.21 -9.33 -13.95
C SER A 163 -7.14 -8.65 -13.10
N ASP A 164 -7.52 -7.64 -12.32
CA ASP A 164 -6.61 -6.82 -11.51
C ASP A 164 -7.33 -6.38 -10.24
N LEU A 165 -7.31 -7.25 -9.22
CA LEU A 165 -8.08 -7.06 -8.00
C LEU A 165 -7.31 -6.20 -7.00
N SER A 166 -7.96 -5.17 -6.45
CA SER A 166 -7.40 -4.28 -5.44
C SER A 166 -7.11 -5.00 -4.09
N LEU A 167 -7.96 -5.96 -3.70
CA LEU A 167 -7.80 -6.75 -2.47
C LEU A 167 -8.24 -8.20 -2.70
N TYR A 168 -7.33 -9.16 -2.58
CA TYR A 168 -7.62 -10.58 -2.85
C TYR A 168 -6.95 -11.51 -1.83
N TRP A 169 -7.43 -12.76 -1.76
CA TRP A 169 -6.89 -13.78 -0.86
C TRP A 169 -6.54 -15.06 -1.61
N GLY A 170 -5.26 -15.44 -1.57
CA GLY A 170 -4.76 -16.72 -2.09
C GLY A 170 -4.61 -16.78 -3.61
N GLN A 171 -5.65 -16.40 -4.37
CA GLN A 171 -5.67 -16.40 -5.83
C GLN A 171 -6.12 -15.02 -6.35
N ASP A 172 -5.57 -14.58 -7.48
CA ASP A 172 -5.82 -13.28 -8.11
C ASP A 172 -7.19 -13.16 -8.81
N GLN A 173 -8.04 -14.19 -8.66
CA GLN A 173 -9.37 -14.26 -9.26
C GLN A 173 -10.51 -14.19 -8.25
N THR A 174 -10.21 -14.03 -6.95
CA THR A 174 -11.23 -13.91 -5.90
C THR A 174 -10.89 -12.79 -4.92
N GLY A 175 -11.72 -11.75 -4.90
CA GLY A 175 -11.41 -10.54 -4.15
C GLY A 175 -12.28 -9.34 -4.52
N PHE A 176 -11.94 -8.19 -3.96
CA PHE A 176 -12.60 -6.92 -4.16
C PHE A 176 -11.83 -6.02 -5.13
N TYR A 177 -12.56 -5.22 -5.88
CA TYR A 177 -12.00 -4.16 -6.71
C TYR A 177 -13.01 -3.01 -6.86
N SER A 178 -12.51 -1.84 -7.22
CA SER A 178 -13.34 -0.70 -7.63
C SER A 178 -13.32 -0.58 -9.16
N PRO A 179 -14.44 -0.79 -9.89
CA PRO A 179 -14.47 -0.71 -11.35
C PRO A 179 -14.29 0.72 -11.89
N GLU A 180 -14.79 1.70 -11.12
CA GLU A 180 -14.99 3.11 -11.42
C GLU A 180 -15.13 3.84 -10.09
N ASP A 181 -15.09 5.18 -10.12
CA ASP A 181 -15.22 6.00 -8.92
C ASP A 181 -16.52 5.70 -8.16
N HIS A 182 -16.38 5.58 -6.83
CA HIS A 182 -17.49 5.34 -5.89
C HIS A 182 -18.21 3.99 -6.04
N GLN A 183 -17.59 3.00 -6.69
CA GLN A 183 -18.17 1.66 -6.84
C GLN A 183 -17.35 0.60 -6.10
N LEU A 184 -18.00 -0.48 -5.68
CA LEU A 184 -17.35 -1.65 -5.09
C LEU A 184 -17.86 -2.91 -5.74
N SER A 185 -16.95 -3.83 -6.07
CA SER A 185 -17.31 -5.16 -6.49
C SER A 185 -16.52 -6.26 -5.85
N TYR A 186 -17.15 -7.44 -5.83
CA TYR A 186 -16.53 -8.68 -5.44
C TYR A 186 -16.61 -9.69 -6.58
N VAL A 187 -15.47 -10.33 -6.84
CA VAL A 187 -15.26 -11.36 -7.84
C VAL A 187 -15.03 -12.69 -7.13
N ALA A 188 -15.65 -13.75 -7.65
CA ALA A 188 -15.36 -15.13 -7.29
C ALA A 188 -15.04 -15.91 -8.56
N ASP A 189 -13.88 -16.55 -8.59
CA ASP A 189 -13.43 -17.36 -9.73
C ASP A 189 -13.47 -16.58 -11.08
N GLY A 190 -13.03 -15.31 -11.05
CA GLY A 190 -13.01 -14.43 -12.22
C GLY A 190 -14.37 -13.88 -12.66
N ILE A 191 -15.46 -14.28 -11.99
CA ILE A 191 -16.82 -13.82 -12.27
C ILE A 191 -17.24 -12.79 -11.21
N GLU A 192 -17.73 -11.64 -11.65
CA GLU A 192 -18.32 -10.66 -10.74
C GLU A 192 -19.65 -11.19 -10.19
N VAL A 193 -19.75 -11.25 -8.87
CA VAL A 193 -20.94 -11.78 -8.18
C VAL A 193 -21.67 -10.73 -7.34
N LEU A 194 -21.01 -9.61 -7.03
CA LEU A 194 -21.58 -8.49 -6.28
C LEU A 194 -21.09 -7.15 -6.85
N ARG A 195 -22.00 -6.19 -6.97
CA ARG A 195 -21.75 -4.78 -7.27
C ARG A 195 -22.50 -3.91 -6.27
N ILE A 196 -21.85 -2.86 -5.77
CA ILE A 196 -22.50 -1.66 -5.25
C ILE A 196 -22.11 -0.52 -6.18
N ASN A 197 -23.09 0.05 -6.87
CA ASN A 197 -22.84 1.14 -7.83
C ASN A 197 -22.73 2.51 -7.14
N ASP A 198 -22.50 3.56 -7.92
CA ASP A 198 -22.31 4.93 -7.46
C ASP A 198 -23.58 5.56 -6.87
N GLN A 199 -24.75 4.96 -7.08
CA GLN A 199 -26.01 5.33 -6.41
C GLN A 199 -26.29 4.50 -5.15
N GLY A 200 -25.44 3.53 -4.81
CA GLY A 200 -25.59 2.67 -3.63
C GLY A 200 -26.51 1.45 -3.84
N ALA A 201 -26.93 1.17 -5.07
CA ALA A 201 -27.73 -0.02 -5.38
C ALA A 201 -26.87 -1.29 -5.37
N LEU A 202 -27.39 -2.36 -4.76
CA LEU A 202 -26.73 -3.66 -4.64
C LEU A 202 -27.16 -4.61 -5.76
N GLY A 203 -26.24 -4.93 -6.66
CA GLY A 203 -26.39 -5.97 -7.67
C GLY A 203 -25.78 -7.29 -7.21
N LEU A 204 -26.54 -8.39 -7.31
CA LEU A 204 -26.04 -9.76 -7.20
C LEU A 204 -26.06 -10.41 -8.57
N LYS A 205 -24.88 -10.82 -9.07
CA LYS A 205 -24.68 -11.36 -10.43
C LYS A 205 -25.14 -10.43 -11.57
N THR A 206 -25.22 -9.13 -11.30
CA THR A 206 -25.47 -8.09 -12.30
C THR A 206 -24.56 -6.89 -12.02
N PRO A 207 -23.82 -6.38 -13.00
CA PRO A 207 -22.96 -5.20 -12.84
C PRO A 207 -23.74 -3.89 -12.86
N ASP A 208 -24.99 -3.91 -13.38
CA ASP A 208 -25.82 -2.73 -13.62
C ASP A 208 -27.16 -2.87 -12.88
N PRO A 209 -27.17 -2.78 -11.53
CA PRO A 209 -28.41 -2.95 -10.76
C PRO A 209 -29.42 -1.85 -11.10
N LEU A 210 -30.66 -2.24 -11.43
CA LEU A 210 -31.76 -1.31 -11.79
C LEU A 210 -32.70 -0.98 -10.62
N ALA A 211 -32.41 -1.51 -9.43
CA ALA A 211 -33.14 -1.29 -8.19
C ALA A 211 -32.17 -1.36 -7.00
N ASP A 212 -32.59 -0.87 -5.82
CA ASP A 212 -31.78 -0.88 -4.59
C ASP A 212 -31.18 -2.26 -4.28
N LEU A 213 -31.92 -3.33 -4.61
CA LEU A 213 -31.43 -4.70 -4.64
C LEU A 213 -31.87 -5.35 -5.95
N ASP A 214 -30.92 -5.66 -6.81
CA ASP A 214 -31.13 -6.35 -8.08
C ASP A 214 -30.43 -7.71 -8.04
N VAL A 215 -31.20 -8.79 -8.14
CA VAL A 215 -30.68 -10.15 -8.04
C VAL A 215 -30.92 -10.87 -9.35
N HIS A 216 -29.86 -11.04 -10.13
CA HIS A 216 -29.90 -11.88 -11.31
C HIS A 216 -29.70 -13.36 -10.92
N GLY A 217 -30.76 -13.96 -10.40
CA GLY A 217 -30.77 -15.34 -9.94
C GLY A 217 -31.88 -15.61 -8.94
N SER A 218 -31.60 -16.53 -8.01
CA SER A 218 -32.59 -16.98 -7.03
C SER A 218 -32.44 -16.30 -5.67
N VAL A 219 -33.55 -16.06 -4.99
CA VAL A 219 -33.61 -15.59 -3.60
C VAL A 219 -34.23 -16.66 -2.72
N LYS A 220 -33.56 -17.03 -1.62
CA LYS A 220 -34.11 -17.95 -0.61
C LYS A 220 -34.60 -17.16 0.60
N LEU A 221 -35.85 -17.37 1.01
CA LEU A 221 -36.44 -16.68 2.16
C LEU A 221 -36.56 -17.64 3.34
N GLY A 222 -35.75 -17.45 4.39
CA GLY A 222 -35.76 -18.28 5.60
C GLY A 222 -34.92 -19.57 5.49
N VAL A 223 -34.52 -20.12 6.64
CA VAL A 223 -33.60 -21.28 6.71
C VAL A 223 -34.15 -22.54 6.06
N THR A 224 -35.47 -22.75 6.16
CA THR A 224 -36.23 -23.84 5.52
C THR A 224 -37.07 -23.38 4.32
N GLY A 225 -37.03 -22.09 3.95
CA GLY A 225 -38.00 -21.59 3.00
C GLY A 225 -37.63 -21.82 1.55
N THR A 226 -38.58 -21.45 0.69
CA THR A 226 -38.56 -21.71 -0.75
C THR A 226 -37.51 -20.85 -1.42
N VAL A 227 -36.75 -21.46 -2.34
CA VAL A 227 -35.90 -20.74 -3.29
C VAL A 227 -36.82 -20.23 -4.38
N LEU A 228 -36.98 -18.91 -4.45
CA LEU A 228 -37.72 -18.24 -5.51
C LEU A 228 -36.73 -17.92 -6.63
N SER A 229 -36.97 -18.44 -7.83
CA SER A 229 -36.16 -18.20 -9.01
C SER A 229 -36.98 -17.38 -10.01
N GLY A 230 -37.35 -16.17 -9.61
CA GLY A 230 -38.20 -15.29 -10.39
C GLY A 230 -39.46 -14.92 -9.62
N MET A 231 -39.61 -13.63 -9.34
CA MET A 231 -40.84 -13.03 -8.87
C MET A 231 -41.20 -11.92 -9.83
N HIS A 232 -42.28 -12.10 -10.58
CA HIS A 232 -42.70 -11.14 -11.57
C HIS A 232 -44.06 -10.56 -11.19
N LEU A 233 -44.16 -9.23 -11.16
CA LEU A 233 -45.43 -8.52 -11.04
C LEU A 233 -45.84 -8.04 -12.43
N LEU A 234 -46.90 -8.62 -12.97
CA LEU A 234 -47.50 -8.23 -14.25
C LEU A 234 -48.78 -7.42 -13.99
N GLU A 235 -48.92 -6.28 -14.67
CA GLU A 235 -50.18 -5.54 -14.75
C GLU A 235 -50.82 -5.81 -16.11
N TRP A 236 -52.05 -6.32 -16.12
CA TRP A 236 -52.77 -6.65 -17.35
C TRP A 236 -54.10 -5.90 -17.43
N PRO A 237 -54.32 -5.06 -18.45
CA PRO A 237 -55.59 -4.35 -18.62
C PRO A 237 -56.70 -5.31 -19.06
N ILE A 238 -57.88 -5.15 -18.47
CA ILE A 238 -59.10 -5.87 -18.86
C ILE A 238 -60.20 -4.86 -19.12
N GLU A 239 -60.77 -4.91 -20.32
CA GLU A 239 -61.92 -4.10 -20.69
C GLU A 239 -63.22 -4.83 -20.38
N VAL A 240 -64.13 -4.18 -19.66
CA VAL A 240 -65.48 -4.68 -19.37
C VAL A 240 -66.50 -3.86 -20.17
N PRO A 241 -67.08 -4.41 -21.24
CA PRO A 241 -68.05 -3.69 -22.07
C PRO A 241 -69.34 -3.32 -21.33
N ALA A 242 -70.04 -2.29 -21.83
CA ALA A 242 -71.39 -1.99 -21.37
C ALA A 242 -72.36 -3.13 -21.74
N GLY A 243 -73.32 -3.43 -20.86
CA GLY A 243 -74.30 -4.50 -21.04
C GLY A 243 -73.86 -5.87 -20.52
N SER A 244 -72.60 -6.02 -20.13
CA SER A 244 -72.05 -7.21 -19.47
C SER A 244 -72.81 -7.57 -18.17
N GLN A 245 -73.24 -8.83 -18.01
CA GLN A 245 -73.83 -9.40 -16.78
C GLN A 245 -73.37 -10.84 -16.46
N GLY A 246 -73.33 -11.22 -15.17
CA GLY A 246 -73.08 -12.61 -14.74
C GLY A 246 -71.60 -13.02 -14.75
N THR A 247 -71.30 -14.22 -15.22
CA THR A 247 -69.94 -14.72 -15.44
C THR A 247 -69.50 -14.30 -16.84
N ILE A 248 -68.48 -13.44 -16.97
CA ILE A 248 -68.29 -12.72 -18.24
C ILE A 248 -66.92 -12.94 -18.84
N ILE A 249 -65.86 -12.90 -18.04
CA ILE A 249 -64.54 -12.71 -18.63
C ILE A 249 -63.68 -13.92 -18.32
N GLN A 250 -63.57 -14.81 -19.31
CA GLN A 250 -62.41 -15.67 -19.48
C GLN A 250 -61.37 -14.82 -20.23
N THR A 251 -60.47 -14.18 -19.49
CA THR A 251 -59.29 -13.56 -20.09
C THR A 251 -58.19 -14.60 -20.09
N THR A 252 -57.60 -14.82 -21.26
CA THR A 252 -56.41 -15.64 -21.42
C THR A 252 -55.24 -14.75 -21.77
N ILE A 253 -54.23 -14.72 -20.91
CA ILE A 253 -52.91 -14.21 -21.30
C ILE A 253 -52.19 -15.40 -21.89
N ASN A 254 -52.05 -15.39 -23.21
CA ASN A 254 -51.54 -16.55 -23.94
C ASN A 254 -50.06 -16.83 -23.60
N THR A 255 -49.65 -18.09 -23.82
CA THR A 255 -48.29 -18.57 -23.56
C THR A 255 -47.20 -17.74 -24.24
N ALA A 256 -47.45 -17.17 -25.43
CA ALA A 256 -46.48 -16.34 -26.12
C ALA A 256 -46.24 -15.00 -25.40
N VAL A 257 -47.30 -14.38 -24.89
CA VAL A 257 -47.19 -13.15 -24.08
C VAL A 257 -46.45 -13.43 -22.78
N LEU A 258 -46.78 -14.53 -22.09
CA LEU A 258 -46.11 -14.90 -20.84
C LEU A 258 -44.64 -15.23 -21.04
N ALA A 259 -44.29 -15.97 -22.09
CA ALA A 259 -42.90 -16.25 -22.44
C ALA A 259 -42.11 -14.98 -22.77
N ALA A 260 -42.73 -14.00 -23.42
CA ALA A 260 -42.11 -12.70 -23.68
C ALA A 260 -41.86 -11.89 -22.39
N GLN A 261 -42.61 -12.15 -21.32
CA GLN A 261 -42.38 -11.60 -19.97
C GLN A 261 -41.49 -12.51 -19.10
N GLY A 262 -40.95 -13.61 -19.65
CA GLY A 262 -40.13 -14.56 -18.90
C GLY A 262 -40.91 -15.35 -17.85
N ILE A 263 -42.22 -15.49 -17.96
CA ILE A 263 -43.05 -16.25 -17.02
C ILE A 263 -43.31 -17.66 -17.58
N PRO A 264 -42.77 -18.73 -16.98
CA PRO A 264 -43.00 -20.10 -17.43
C PRO A 264 -44.39 -20.61 -17.03
N LEU A 265 -44.92 -21.59 -17.77
CA LEU A 265 -46.22 -22.23 -17.46
C LEU A 265 -46.23 -23.02 -16.13
N SER A 266 -45.05 -23.29 -15.57
CA SER A 266 -44.90 -23.90 -14.23
C SER A 266 -45.05 -22.89 -13.08
N ALA A 267 -45.19 -21.60 -13.38
CA ALA A 267 -45.27 -20.58 -12.34
C ALA A 267 -46.55 -20.72 -11.50
N TYR A 268 -46.39 -20.59 -10.19
CA TYR A 268 -47.49 -20.30 -9.30
C TYR A 268 -47.95 -18.87 -9.53
N VAL A 269 -49.22 -18.71 -9.89
CA VAL A 269 -49.83 -17.42 -10.20
C VAL A 269 -50.89 -17.08 -9.17
N ASN A 270 -50.89 -15.83 -8.72
CA ASN A 270 -51.97 -15.29 -7.90
C ASN A 270 -52.30 -13.88 -8.38
N SER A 271 -53.60 -13.58 -8.47
CA SER A 271 -54.06 -12.38 -9.14
C SER A 271 -55.08 -11.61 -8.32
N MET A 272 -55.08 -10.30 -8.47
CA MET A 272 -56.01 -9.38 -7.82
C MET A 272 -56.52 -8.35 -8.83
N VAL A 273 -57.81 -8.05 -8.75
CA VAL A 273 -58.44 -7.00 -9.56
C VAL A 273 -58.31 -5.66 -8.84
N LEU A 274 -57.84 -4.63 -9.55
CA LEU A 274 -57.75 -3.25 -9.07
C LEU A 274 -58.60 -2.29 -9.93
N GLY A 275 -59.13 -1.25 -9.28
CA GLY A 275 -59.86 -0.14 -9.94
C GLY A 275 -61.09 0.33 -9.16
N GLN A 276 -61.60 1.52 -9.50
CA GLN A 276 -62.80 2.10 -8.85
C GLN A 276 -64.08 1.26 -9.08
N ALA A 277 -64.11 0.45 -10.14
CA ALA A 277 -65.15 -0.53 -10.41
C ALA A 277 -64.88 -1.92 -9.80
N GLY A 278 -63.77 -2.13 -9.09
CA GLY A 278 -63.38 -3.42 -8.52
C GLY A 278 -64.39 -4.00 -7.52
N ALA A 279 -65.20 -3.16 -6.85
CA ALA A 279 -66.30 -3.63 -6.00
C ALA A 279 -67.43 -4.33 -6.78
N GLN A 280 -67.48 -4.15 -8.10
CA GLN A 280 -68.51 -4.73 -8.97
C GLN A 280 -68.07 -6.06 -9.58
N VAL A 281 -66.81 -6.48 -9.40
CA VAL A 281 -66.22 -7.65 -10.06
C VAL A 281 -65.49 -8.52 -9.04
N ALA A 282 -65.79 -9.82 -9.03
CA ALA A 282 -65.09 -10.82 -8.23
C ALA A 282 -64.28 -11.76 -9.13
N LEU A 283 -62.99 -11.93 -8.82
CA LEU A 283 -62.19 -13.02 -9.38
C LEU A 283 -62.60 -14.32 -8.67
N THR A 284 -63.24 -15.24 -9.39
CA THR A 284 -63.77 -16.48 -8.79
C THR A 284 -62.87 -17.68 -9.02
N GLN A 285 -62.16 -17.71 -10.15
CA GLN A 285 -61.21 -18.78 -10.50
C GLN A 285 -60.02 -18.20 -11.26
N GLN A 286 -58.87 -18.84 -11.09
CA GLN A 286 -57.65 -18.59 -11.86
C GLN A 286 -56.90 -19.91 -12.00
N TRP A 287 -56.25 -20.12 -13.15
CA TRP A 287 -55.41 -21.31 -13.38
C TRP A 287 -54.38 -21.04 -14.48
N MET A 288 -53.47 -22.00 -14.61
CA MET A 288 -52.39 -22.01 -15.58
C MET A 288 -52.46 -23.33 -16.35
N ASP A 289 -52.41 -23.28 -17.68
CA ASP A 289 -52.36 -24.49 -18.53
C ASP A 289 -51.49 -24.26 -19.78
N GLN A 290 -51.54 -25.15 -20.76
CA GLN A 290 -50.75 -25.07 -21.99
C GLN A 290 -51.05 -23.84 -22.85
N GLU A 291 -52.26 -23.28 -22.74
CA GLU A 291 -52.70 -22.10 -23.50
C GLU A 291 -52.31 -20.78 -22.81
N GLY A 292 -52.04 -20.82 -21.50
CA GLY A 292 -51.50 -19.70 -20.74
C GLY A 292 -52.18 -19.52 -19.39
N TYR A 293 -52.24 -18.26 -18.94
CA TYR A 293 -52.90 -17.87 -17.71
C TYR A 293 -54.36 -17.57 -18.01
N HIS A 294 -55.25 -18.10 -17.19
CA HIS A 294 -56.69 -17.89 -17.32
C HIS A 294 -57.29 -17.42 -16.01
N CYS A 295 -58.32 -16.59 -16.10
CA CYS A 295 -59.13 -16.19 -14.97
C CYS A 295 -60.61 -16.12 -15.33
N ILE A 296 -61.48 -16.30 -14.34
CA ILE A 296 -62.92 -16.03 -14.46
C ILE A 296 -63.29 -14.87 -13.55
N LEU A 297 -63.91 -13.86 -14.17
CA LEU A 297 -64.49 -12.71 -13.47
C LEU A 297 -66.02 -12.82 -13.43
N GLN A 298 -66.57 -12.67 -12.24
CA GLN A 298 -68.00 -12.58 -11.95
C GLN A 298 -68.39 -11.14 -11.70
N LEU A 299 -69.40 -10.63 -12.40
CA LEU A 299 -69.98 -9.33 -12.10
C LEU A 299 -71.08 -9.44 -11.04
N ASN A 300 -71.05 -8.50 -10.10
CA ASN A 300 -72.03 -8.38 -9.02
C ASN A 300 -73.33 -7.68 -9.48
N ALA A 301 -73.29 -6.95 -10.59
CA ALA A 301 -74.43 -6.28 -11.20
C ALA A 301 -74.18 -6.06 -12.71
N THR A 302 -75.22 -5.66 -13.42
CA THR A 302 -75.14 -5.24 -14.83
C THR A 302 -74.25 -4.00 -15.00
N VAL A 303 -73.34 -4.06 -15.97
CA VAL A 303 -72.53 -2.90 -16.36
C VAL A 303 -73.34 -1.94 -17.20
N SER A 304 -73.59 -0.73 -16.70
CA SER A 304 -74.30 0.32 -17.43
C SER A 304 -73.39 1.12 -18.37
N VAL A 305 -72.11 1.26 -18.02
CA VAL A 305 -71.08 1.98 -18.79
C VAL A 305 -69.81 1.15 -18.79
N ALA A 306 -69.17 1.00 -19.96
CA ALA A 306 -67.93 0.25 -20.08
C ALA A 306 -66.84 0.84 -19.17
N PHE A 307 -65.99 -0.03 -18.61
CA PHE A 307 -64.87 0.39 -17.77
C PHE A 307 -63.69 -0.55 -17.90
N SER A 308 -62.50 -0.02 -17.64
CA SER A 308 -61.25 -0.76 -17.61
C SER A 308 -60.91 -1.19 -16.17
N LEU A 309 -60.41 -2.40 -16.03
CA LEU A 309 -59.82 -2.95 -14.81
C LEU A 309 -58.33 -3.21 -15.03
N GLN A 310 -57.58 -3.27 -13.95
CA GLN A 310 -56.20 -3.76 -13.95
C GLN A 310 -56.12 -5.05 -13.16
N LEU A 311 -55.65 -6.11 -13.80
CA LEU A 311 -55.32 -7.36 -13.15
C LEU A 311 -53.85 -7.32 -12.74
N LYS A 312 -53.58 -7.29 -11.44
CA LYS A 312 -52.24 -7.51 -10.90
C LYS A 312 -52.01 -8.98 -10.71
N ILE A 313 -51.01 -9.54 -11.40
CA ILE A 313 -50.64 -10.94 -11.34
C ILE A 313 -49.24 -11.04 -10.75
N ILE A 314 -49.11 -11.77 -9.65
CA ILE A 314 -47.82 -12.19 -9.12
C ILE A 314 -47.56 -13.61 -9.63
N ALA A 315 -46.46 -13.78 -10.35
CA ALA A 315 -45.96 -15.07 -10.78
C ALA A 315 -44.68 -15.43 -10.01
N LEU A 316 -44.63 -16.65 -9.46
CA LEU A 316 -43.52 -17.20 -8.68
C LEU A 316 -43.11 -18.54 -9.29
N TYR A 317 -41.83 -18.75 -9.57
CA TYR A 317 -41.30 -20.02 -10.09
C TYR A 317 -39.88 -20.29 -9.63
#